data_AF-A0A133VJG2-F1
#
_entry.id   AF-A0A133VJG2-F1
#
_cell.length_a   1.000
_cell.length_b   1.000
_cell.length_c   1.000
_cell.angle_alpha   90.00
_cell.angle_beta   90.00
_cell.angle_gamma   90.00
#
_symmetry.space_group_name_H-M   'P 1'
#
loop_
_entity.id
_entity.type
_entity.pdbx_description
1 polymer ?
#
loop_
_entity_poly.entity_id
_entity_poly.type
_entity_poly.pdbx_seq_one_letter_code
_entity_poly.pdbx_strand_id
1 'polypeptide(L)'
;GEINSDTLEKLLVERGELKGGKSVTDDIIQEKTPYETLEEFAEAVCNDEATLEDIDELKEVFRLHPPKKGFEMTRRSFEHGGALGFRGEEINGLIQRMI
;
A
#
# COMPACT_ATOMS: atom_id res chain seq x y z
N GLY A 1 11.04 -2.26 0.75
CA GLY A 1 10.77 -3.59 1.31
C GLY A 1 9.75 -4.25 0.42
N GLU A 2 9.48 -5.53 0.66
CA GLU A 2 8.51 -6.30 -0.12
C GLU A 2 7.16 -6.23 0.60
N ILE A 3 6.14 -5.77 -0.14
CA ILE A 3 4.78 -5.66 0.37
C ILE A 3 4.05 -6.99 0.14
N ASN A 4 3.19 -7.39 1.08
CA ASN A 4 2.30 -8.52 0.91
C ASN A 4 0.90 -8.09 0.46
N SER A 5 0.15 -9.01 -0.15
CA SER A 5 -1.22 -8.79 -0.62
C SER A 5 -2.12 -8.23 0.48
N ASP A 6 -2.11 -8.83 1.67
CA ASP A 6 -2.91 -8.38 2.83
C ASP A 6 -2.68 -6.92 3.23
N THR A 7 -1.43 -6.43 3.16
CA THR A 7 -1.11 -5.05 3.53
C THR A 7 -1.45 -4.10 2.40
N LEU A 8 -1.29 -4.54 1.15
CA LEU A 8 -1.67 -3.76 -0.02
C LEU A 8 -3.20 -3.57 -0.10
N GLU A 9 -3.98 -4.61 0.16
CA GLU A 9 -5.44 -4.56 0.26
C GLU A 9 -5.88 -3.50 1.29
N LYS A 10 -5.39 -3.61 2.54
CA LYS A 10 -5.68 -2.63 3.60
C LYS A 10 -5.26 -1.22 3.24
N LEU A 11 -4.15 -1.08 2.53
CA LEU A 11 -3.65 0.22 2.08
C LEU A 11 -4.57 0.83 1.02
N LEU A 12 -5.10 0.04 0.10
CA LEU A 12 -6.08 0.50 -0.89
C LEU A 12 -7.41 0.90 -0.25
N VAL A 13 -7.90 0.12 0.72
CA VAL A 13 -9.16 0.41 1.42
C VAL A 13 -9.08 1.72 2.21
N GLU A 14 -8.02 1.90 3.01
CA GLU A 14 -7.93 3.01 3.96
C GLU A 14 -7.33 4.28 3.35
N ARG A 15 -6.45 4.12 2.35
CA ARG A 15 -5.62 5.23 1.81
C ARG A 15 -5.69 5.35 0.29
N GLY A 16 -6.35 4.42 -0.40
CA GLY A 16 -6.60 4.51 -1.83
C GLY A 16 -7.54 5.66 -2.14
N GLU A 17 -7.08 6.55 -3.01
CA GLU A 17 -7.87 7.70 -3.44
C GLU A 17 -7.85 7.82 -4.96
N LEU A 18 -9.03 7.99 -5.55
CA LEU A 18 -9.18 8.43 -6.92
C LEU A 18 -9.01 9.95 -7.04
N LYS A 19 -8.87 10.41 -8.28
CA LYS A 19 -8.97 11.82 -8.65
C LYS A 19 -10.28 12.40 -8.12
N GLY A 20 -10.18 13.58 -7.49
CA GLY A 20 -11.29 14.19 -6.76
C GLY A 20 -11.45 13.73 -5.31
N GLY A 21 -10.58 12.84 -4.81
CA GLY A 21 -10.54 12.45 -3.39
C GLY A 21 -11.62 11.45 -2.98
N LYS A 22 -12.14 10.68 -3.93
CA LYS A 22 -13.06 9.56 -3.65
C LYS A 22 -12.24 8.35 -3.20
N SER A 23 -12.75 7.59 -2.24
CA SER A 23 -12.15 6.34 -1.79
C SER A 23 -12.24 5.26 -2.87
N VAL A 24 -11.30 4.32 -2.86
CA VAL A 24 -11.36 3.10 -3.68
C VAL A 24 -12.26 2.08 -2.96
N THR A 25 -13.15 1.45 -3.72
CA THR A 25 -14.07 0.40 -3.25
C THR A 25 -14.08 -0.75 -4.24
N ASP A 26 -14.56 -1.93 -3.82
CA ASP A 26 -14.67 -3.11 -4.71
C ASP A 26 -15.47 -2.81 -5.98
N ASP A 27 -16.54 -2.00 -5.89
CA ASP A 27 -17.34 -1.58 -7.04
C ASP A 27 -16.49 -0.90 -8.13
N ILE A 28 -15.51 -0.08 -7.73
CA ILE A 28 -14.63 0.64 -8.65
C ILE A 28 -13.64 -0.32 -9.29
N ILE A 29 -13.15 -1.30 -8.54
CA ILE A 29 -12.23 -2.33 -9.05
C ILE A 29 -12.94 -3.18 -10.10
N GLN A 30 -14.18 -3.60 -9.85
CA GLN A 30 -15.00 -4.33 -10.82
C GLN A 30 -15.29 -3.54 -12.09
N GLU A 31 -15.51 -2.22 -11.97
CA GLU A 31 -15.82 -1.37 -13.12
C GLU A 31 -14.57 -1.09 -13.98
N LYS A 32 -13.41 -0.90 -13.34
CA LYS A 32 -12.21 -0.36 -13.98
C LYS A 32 -11.14 -1.40 -14.29
N THR A 33 -11.18 -2.57 -13.67
CA THR A 33 -10.16 -3.61 -13.80
C THR A 33 -10.81 -4.98 -14.04
N PRO A 34 -10.06 -6.01 -14.49
CA PRO A 34 -10.61 -7.35 -14.68
C PRO A 34 -10.81 -8.15 -13.37
N TYR A 35 -10.58 -7.54 -12.20
CA TYR A 35 -10.64 -8.20 -10.89
C TYR A 35 -11.97 -7.93 -10.20
N GLU A 36 -12.47 -8.89 -9.42
CA GLU A 36 -13.76 -8.76 -8.75
C GLU A 36 -13.66 -8.13 -7.36
N THR A 37 -12.49 -8.23 -6.73
CA THR A 37 -12.26 -7.76 -5.36
C THR A 37 -10.93 -7.04 -5.22
N LEU A 38 -10.83 -6.18 -4.19
CA LEU A 38 -9.57 -5.56 -3.80
C LEU A 38 -8.48 -6.58 -3.42
N GLU A 39 -8.87 -7.74 -2.88
CA GLU A 39 -7.95 -8.82 -2.51
C GLU A 39 -7.31 -9.43 -3.76
N GLU A 40 -8.11 -9.82 -4.77
CA GLU A 40 -7.61 -10.35 -6.04
C GLU A 40 -6.70 -9.36 -6.77
N PHE A 41 -7.09 -8.08 -6.79
CA PHE A 41 -6.27 -7.03 -7.39
C PHE A 41 -4.94 -6.87 -6.64
N ALA A 42 -4.96 -6.88 -5.31
CA ALA A 42 -3.75 -6.78 -4.50
C ALA A 42 -2.80 -7.98 -4.73
N GLU A 43 -3.33 -9.20 -4.85
CA GLU A 43 -2.53 -10.37 -5.21
C GLU A 43 -1.90 -10.25 -6.60
N ALA A 44 -2.69 -9.82 -7.59
CA ALA A 44 -2.20 -9.64 -8.96
C ALA A 44 -1.09 -8.58 -9.04
N VAL A 45 -1.20 -7.48 -8.28
CA VAL A 45 -0.15 -6.46 -8.20
C VAL A 45 1.10 -7.00 -7.50
N CYS A 46 0.94 -7.80 -6.44
CA CYS A 46 2.08 -8.45 -5.78
C CYS A 46 2.78 -9.49 -6.67
N ASN A 47 2.07 -10.09 -7.63
CA ASN A 47 2.62 -11.04 -8.60
C ASN A 47 3.13 -10.39 -9.91
N ASP A 48 3.19 -9.05 -9.97
CA ASP A 48 3.55 -8.28 -11.18
C ASP A 48 2.63 -8.54 -12.40
N GLU A 49 1.41 -9.05 -12.18
CA GLU A 49 0.42 -9.30 -13.23
C GLU A 49 -0.44 -8.05 -13.54
N ALA A 50 -0.57 -7.17 -12.55
CA ALA A 50 -1.29 -5.90 -12.65
C ALA A 50 -0.45 -4.75 -12.08
N THR A 51 -0.77 -3.53 -12.50
CA THR A 51 -0.15 -2.30 -12.01
C THR A 51 -1.20 -1.36 -11.44
N LEU A 52 -0.79 -0.47 -10.54
CA LEU A 52 -1.69 0.56 -10.00
C LEU A 52 -2.17 1.56 -11.08
N GLU A 53 -1.46 1.64 -12.20
CA GLU A 53 -1.83 2.47 -13.36
C GLU A 53 -3.05 1.92 -14.12
N ASP A 54 -3.35 0.62 -13.97
CA ASP A 54 -4.50 -0.01 -14.61
C ASP A 54 -5.84 0.48 -14.03
N ILE A 55 -5.83 1.04 -12.82
CA ILE A 55 -7.01 1.71 -12.24
C ILE A 55 -7.07 3.14 -12.75
N ASP A 56 -7.97 3.38 -13.70
CA ASP A 56 -8.21 4.72 -14.23
C ASP A 56 -8.56 5.71 -13.10
N GLU A 57 -7.91 6.88 -13.11
CA GLU A 57 -8.01 7.95 -12.10
C GLU A 57 -7.46 7.64 -10.70
N LEU A 58 -6.81 6.50 -10.44
CA LEU A 58 -6.16 6.25 -9.16
C LEU A 58 -4.99 7.21 -8.95
N LYS A 59 -4.85 7.75 -7.73
CA LYS A 59 -3.64 8.47 -7.35
C LYS A 59 -2.53 7.47 -7.03
N GLU A 60 -1.43 7.58 -7.76
CA GLU A 60 -0.22 6.75 -7.57
C GLU A 60 0.47 6.97 -6.20
N VAL A 61 0.11 8.04 -5.49
CA VAL A 61 0.73 8.41 -4.20
C VAL A 61 -0.25 8.25 -3.05
N PHE A 62 0.06 7.31 -2.16
CA PHE A 62 -0.68 7.09 -0.92
C PHE A 62 -0.24 8.07 0.18
N ARG A 63 -1.22 8.80 0.74
CA ARG A 63 -0.97 9.78 1.80
C ARG A 63 -1.14 9.13 3.17
N LEU A 64 -0.05 8.58 3.68
CA LEU A 64 -0.03 7.87 4.96
C LEU A 64 0.00 8.82 6.17
N HIS A 65 -0.50 8.33 7.30
CA HIS A 65 -0.34 9.00 8.59
C HIS A 65 1.06 8.70 9.17
N PRO A 66 1.64 9.57 10.02
CA PRO A 66 2.84 9.23 10.77
C PRO A 66 2.67 7.90 11.54
N PRO A 67 3.74 7.10 11.68
CA PRO A 67 3.62 5.79 12.32
C PRO A 67 3.18 5.92 13.77
N LYS A 68 2.17 5.14 14.15
CA LYS A 68 1.79 4.93 15.55
C LYS A 68 3.03 4.48 16.33
N LYS A 69 3.27 5.09 17.49
CA LYS A 69 4.47 4.93 18.35
C LYS A 69 5.79 5.49 17.77
N GLY A 70 5.72 6.22 16.66
CA GLY A 70 6.87 6.90 16.07
C GLY A 70 7.80 5.97 15.28
N PHE A 71 8.83 6.57 14.69
CA PHE A 71 9.91 5.85 14.02
C PHE A 71 10.94 5.34 15.02
N GLU A 72 11.73 4.35 14.59
CA GLU A 72 12.98 4.01 15.25
C GLU A 72 14.02 5.14 15.07
N MET A 73 15.31 4.89 15.34
CA MET A 73 16.34 5.90 15.11
C MET A 73 16.45 6.29 13.62
N THR A 74 16.01 7.51 13.28
CA THR A 74 15.99 8.04 11.90
C THR A 74 17.40 8.28 11.32
N ARG A 75 18.44 8.21 12.14
CA ARG A 75 19.84 8.45 11.72
C ARG A 75 20.64 7.17 11.47
N ARG A 76 20.04 5.99 11.67
CA ARG A 76 20.71 4.69 11.53
C ARG A 76 20.00 3.83 10.48
N SER A 77 20.74 2.91 9.86
CA SER A 77 20.17 1.88 9.00
C SER A 77 19.32 0.90 9.79
N PHE A 78 18.38 0.25 9.11
CA PHE A 78 17.53 -0.78 9.69
C PHE A 78 18.34 -1.93 10.31
N GLU A 79 19.40 -2.37 9.62
CA GLU A 79 20.35 -3.38 10.11
C GLU A 79 21.01 -3.02 11.46
N HIS A 80 21.08 -1.73 11.79
CA HIS A 80 21.63 -1.22 13.04
C HIS A 80 20.55 -0.68 13.99
N GLY A 81 19.29 -1.15 13.85
CA GLY A 81 18.16 -0.78 14.71
C GLY A 81 17.61 0.63 14.45
N GLY A 82 17.90 1.19 13.27
CA GLY A 82 17.37 2.47 12.81
C GLY A 82 16.22 2.31 11.83
N ALA A 83 15.86 3.42 11.18
CA ALA A 83 14.69 3.46 10.31
C ALA A 83 15.01 3.45 8.80
N LEU A 84 16.29 3.61 8.42
CA LEU A 84 16.70 3.85 7.04
C LEU A 84 17.01 2.55 6.28
N GLY A 85 16.77 2.56 4.96
CA GLY A 85 17.18 1.49 4.05
C GLY A 85 16.13 0.40 3.83
N PHE A 86 16.58 -0.73 3.28
CA PHE A 86 15.73 -1.88 2.96
C PHE A 86 15.37 -2.66 4.23
N ARG A 87 14.10 -3.02 4.38
CA ARG A 87 13.55 -3.73 5.56
C ARG A 87 12.97 -5.12 5.24
N GLY A 88 13.09 -5.61 4.00
CA GLY A 88 12.42 -6.84 3.57
C GLY A 88 10.91 -6.80 3.83
N GLU A 89 10.37 -7.89 4.39
CA GLU A 89 8.96 -8.06 4.78
C GLU A 89 8.53 -7.17 5.97
N GLU A 90 9.47 -6.65 6.77
CA GLU A 90 9.14 -5.80 7.93
C GLU A 90 8.59 -4.42 7.53
N ILE A 91 8.61 -4.10 6.24
CA ILE A 91 7.92 -2.92 5.70
C ILE A 91 6.41 -2.98 5.96
N ASN A 92 5.81 -4.18 5.93
CA ASN A 92 4.39 -4.39 6.15
C ASN A 92 3.97 -3.94 7.55
N GLY A 93 4.78 -4.25 8.56
CA GLY A 93 4.54 -3.81 9.94
C GLY A 93 4.67 -2.29 10.12
N LEU A 94 5.51 -1.61 9.33
CA LEU A 94 5.58 -0.14 9.34
C LEU A 94 4.33 0.46 8.68
N ILE A 95 3.93 -0.04 7.52
CA ILE A 95 2.76 0.44 6.78
C ILE A 95 1.49 0.29 7.63
N GLN A 96 1.29 -0.84 8.30
CA GLN A 96 0.15 -1.05 9.20
C GLN A 96 0.11 -0.06 10.38
N ARG A 97 1.25 0.51 10.80
CA ARG A 97 1.28 1.58 11.81
C ARG A 97 0.95 2.95 11.24
N MET A 98 1.08 3.13 9.92
CA MET A 98 0.90 4.38 9.19
C MET A 98 -0.46 4.48 8.47
N ILE A 99 -1.16 3.36 8.33
CA ILE A 99 -2.57 3.29 7.97
C ILE A 99 -3.42 3.64 9.20
#